data_AF-A0A7X3MTE0-F1
#
_entry.id   AF-A0A7X3MTE0-F1
#
_cell.length_a   1.000
_cell.length_b   1.000
_cell.length_c   1.000
_cell.angle_alpha   90.00
_cell.angle_beta   90.00
_cell.angle_gamma   90.00
#
_symmetry.space_group_name_H-M   'P 1'
#
loop_
_entity.id
_entity.type
_entity.pdbx_description
1 polymer ?
#
loop_
_entity_poly.entity_id
_entity_poly.type
_entity_poly.pdbx_seq_one_letter_code
_entity_poly.pdbx_strand_id
1 'polypeptide(L)'
;MIPPRQIAAEPRQEQPHVHSPGILSMMREVLHMLGDIDAEYEIRLDRAEHSAADPELKAHIKRKIRTAHRERREPYVELLASLRQRQQGLSPKT
;
A
#
# COMPACT_ATOMS: atom_id res chain seq x y z
N MET A 1 -44.55 -35.58 -33.58
CA MET A 1 -43.89 -35.54 -32.26
C MET A 1 -42.73 -34.56 -32.36
N ILE A 2 -42.83 -33.41 -31.69
CA ILE A 2 -41.79 -32.37 -31.64
C ILE A 2 -41.15 -32.47 -30.24
N PRO A 3 -39.82 -32.62 -30.11
CA PRO A 3 -39.18 -32.69 -28.80
C PRO A 3 -39.19 -31.32 -28.11
N PRO A 4 -39.29 -31.26 -26.77
CA PRO A 4 -39.29 -30.00 -26.04
C PRO A 4 -37.89 -29.36 -26.05
N ARG A 5 -37.89 -28.05 -26.29
CA ARG A 5 -36.74 -27.14 -26.21
C ARG A 5 -36.04 -27.32 -24.86
N GLN A 6 -34.78 -27.73 -24.88
CA GLN A 6 -33.90 -27.63 -23.73
C GLN A 6 -33.84 -26.16 -23.31
N ILE A 7 -34.20 -25.92 -22.06
CA ILE A 7 -34.03 -24.64 -21.38
C ILE A 7 -32.52 -24.43 -21.30
N ALA A 8 -31.99 -23.59 -22.18
CA ALA A 8 -30.60 -23.17 -22.10
C ALA A 8 -30.41 -22.57 -20.71
N ALA A 9 -29.55 -23.19 -19.92
CA ALA A 9 -29.07 -22.62 -18.67
C ALA A 9 -28.53 -21.22 -19.00
N GLU A 10 -29.12 -20.20 -18.38
CA GLU A 10 -28.63 -18.83 -18.50
C GLU A 10 -27.13 -18.82 -18.20
N PRO A 11 -26.31 -18.12 -19.00
CA PRO A 11 -24.91 -17.94 -18.65
C PRO A 11 -24.91 -17.20 -17.31
N ARG A 12 -24.50 -17.91 -16.26
CA ARG A 12 -24.15 -17.31 -14.97
C ARG A 12 -23.25 -16.14 -15.31
N GLN A 13 -23.78 -14.93 -15.16
CA GLN A 13 -23.02 -13.71 -15.25
C GLN A 13 -21.99 -13.83 -14.14
N GLU A 14 -20.79 -14.30 -14.50
CA GLU A 14 -19.60 -14.16 -13.66
C GLU A 14 -19.47 -12.66 -13.47
N GLN A 15 -20.00 -12.18 -12.34
CA GLN A 15 -19.94 -10.77 -12.01
C GLN A 15 -18.46 -10.41 -12.01
N PRO A 16 -18.01 -9.52 -12.91
CA PRO A 16 -16.65 -9.02 -12.82
C PRO A 16 -16.56 -8.45 -11.41
N HIS A 17 -15.60 -8.90 -10.61
CA HIS A 17 -15.30 -8.25 -9.34
C HIS A 17 -14.76 -6.86 -9.67
N VAL A 18 -15.69 -5.95 -9.98
CA VAL A 18 -15.42 -4.56 -10.31
C VAL A 18 -14.94 -3.96 -9.01
N HIS A 19 -13.63 -3.87 -8.85
CA HIS A 19 -13.02 -3.15 -7.76
C HIS A 19 -13.76 -1.82 -7.59
N SER A 20 -14.30 -1.57 -6.40
CA SER A 20 -14.98 -0.31 -6.14
C SER A 20 -13.98 0.81 -6.44
N PRO A 21 -14.31 1.78 -7.31
CA PRO A 21 -13.42 2.88 -7.67
C PRO A 21 -12.81 3.61 -6.45
N GLY A 22 -13.53 3.59 -5.31
CA GLY A 22 -13.06 4.12 -4.04
C GLY A 22 -11.81 3.42 -3.47
N ILE A 23 -11.74 2.08 -3.52
CA ILE A 23 -10.60 1.33 -2.94
C ILE A 23 -9.31 1.63 -3.72
N LEU A 24 -9.39 1.69 -5.05
CA LEU A 24 -8.25 2.02 -5.89
C LEU A 24 -7.78 3.47 -5.69
N SER A 25 -8.71 4.41 -5.46
CA SER A 25 -8.36 5.79 -5.09
C SER A 25 -7.63 5.85 -3.76
N MET A 26 -8.17 5.20 -2.73
CA MET A 26 -7.54 5.13 -1.41
C MET A 26 -6.13 4.53 -1.47
N MET A 27 -5.95 3.44 -2.22
CA MET A 27 -4.62 2.83 -2.41
C MET A 27 -3.63 3.80 -3.07
N ARG A 28 -4.08 4.59 -4.05
CA ARG A 28 -3.24 5.59 -4.71
C ARG A 28 -2.82 6.70 -3.75
N GLU A 29 -3.75 7.18 -2.92
CA GLU A 29 -3.46 8.18 -1.89
C GLU A 29 -2.44 7.65 -0.88
N VAL A 30 -2.61 6.41 -0.39
CA VAL A 30 -1.66 5.79 0.53
C VAL A 30 -0.28 5.63 -0.10
N LEU A 31 -0.21 5.20 -1.38
CA LEU A 31 1.05 5.10 -2.11
C LEU A 31 1.73 6.46 -2.29
N HIS A 32 0.95 7.52 -2.52
CA HIS A 32 1.49 8.88 -2.61
C HIS A 32 2.09 9.32 -1.27
N MET A 33 1.36 9.11 -0.16
CA MET A 33 1.87 9.42 1.19
C MET A 33 3.14 8.64 1.53
N LEU A 34 3.21 7.36 1.15
CA LEU A 34 4.42 6.55 1.30
C LEU A 34 5.59 7.13 0.49
N GLY A 35 5.32 7.56 -0.75
CA GLY A 35 6.30 8.24 -1.60
C GLY A 35 6.85 9.52 -0.98
N ASP A 36 5.98 10.37 -0.41
CA ASP A 36 6.39 11.60 0.28
C ASP A 36 7.28 11.30 1.49
N ILE A 37 6.91 10.29 2.30
CA ILE A 37 7.68 9.86 3.47
C ILE A 37 9.05 9.32 3.05
N ASP A 38 9.10 8.49 2.00
CA ASP A 38 10.34 7.89 1.50
C ASP A 38 11.26 8.99 0.91
N ALA A 39 10.71 9.97 0.18
CA ALA A 39 11.48 11.10 -0.33
C ALA A 39 12.04 12.00 0.79
N GLU A 40 11.24 12.33 1.81
CA GLU A 40 11.71 13.11 2.95
C GLU A 40 12.85 12.40 3.70
N TYR A 41 12.74 11.07 3.86
CA TYR A 41 13.78 10.26 4.48
C TYR A 41 15.11 10.32 3.74
N GLU A 42 15.11 10.14 2.43
CA GLU A 42 16.32 10.21 1.60
C GLU A 42 16.97 11.60 1.71
N ILE A 43 16.17 12.67 1.62
CA ILE A 43 16.65 14.05 1.80
C ILE A 43 17.30 14.24 3.17
N ARG A 44 16.71 13.68 4.24
CA ARG A 44 17.23 13.82 5.61
C ARG A 44 18.50 13.02 5.81
N LEU A 45 18.60 11.82 5.24
CA LEU A 45 19.83 11.03 5.27
C LEU A 45 20.95 11.72 4.52
N ASP A 46 20.68 12.24 3.33
CA ASP A 46 21.65 12.96 2.52
C ASP A 46 22.19 14.19 3.27
N ARG A 47 21.30 14.99 3.88
CA ARG A 47 21.70 16.12 4.74
C ARG A 47 22.56 15.71 5.93
N ALA A 48 22.24 14.59 6.57
CA ALA A 48 23.03 14.08 7.68
C ALA A 48 24.42 13.63 7.20
N GLU A 49 24.49 12.97 6.04
CA GLU A 49 25.74 12.51 5.43
C GLU A 49 26.66 13.68 5.06
N HIS A 50 26.11 14.76 4.52
CA HIS A 50 26.88 15.94 4.11
C HIS A 50 27.07 16.99 5.22
N SER A 51 26.62 16.71 6.44
CA SER A 51 26.83 17.61 7.57
C SER A 51 28.29 17.61 8.06
N ALA A 52 28.70 18.71 8.69
CA ALA A 52 30.01 18.87 9.31
C ALA A 52 30.14 18.17 10.69
N ALA A 53 29.15 17.37 11.09
CA ALA A 53 29.20 16.59 12.33
C ALA A 53 30.31 15.53 12.26
N ASP A 54 30.88 15.20 13.41
CA ASP A 54 31.83 14.11 13.53
C ASP A 54 31.18 12.75 13.16
N PRO A 55 31.98 11.72 12.83
CA PRO A 55 31.46 10.44 12.37
C PRO A 55 30.51 9.75 13.36
N GLU A 56 30.75 9.86 14.67
CA GLU A 56 29.94 9.20 15.70
C GLU A 56 28.58 9.88 15.83
N LEU A 57 28.58 11.21 15.89
CA LEU A 57 27.36 12.01 15.91
C LEU A 57 26.55 11.83 14.62
N LYS A 58 27.21 11.79 13.45
CA LYS A 58 26.57 11.50 12.16
C LYS A 58 25.89 10.12 12.18
N ALA A 59 26.59 9.08 12.66
CA ALA A 59 26.01 7.74 12.78
C ALA A 59 24.79 7.73 13.72
N HIS A 60 24.87 8.45 14.85
CA HIS A 60 23.76 8.59 15.79
C HIS A 60 22.55 9.28 15.15
N ILE A 61 22.76 10.38 14.42
CA ILE A 61 21.72 11.12 13.71
C ILE A 61 21.06 10.23 12.65
N LYS A 62 21.84 9.56 11.81
CA LYS A 62 21.33 8.64 10.78
C LYS A 62 20.50 7.50 11.39
N ARG A 63 20.88 6.98 12.56
CA ARG A 63 20.09 5.97 13.28
C ARG A 63 18.72 6.53 13.69
N LYS A 64 18.68 7.74 14.28
CA LYS A 64 17.41 8.39 14.63
C LYS A 64 16.52 8.64 13.41
N ILE A 65 17.09 9.07 12.29
CA ILE A 65 16.36 9.28 11.03
C ILE A 65 15.72 7.96 10.55
N ARG A 66 16.49 6.86 10.56
CA ARG A 66 15.98 5.53 10.18
C ARG A 66 14.83 5.05 11.08
N THR A 67 14.98 5.20 12.40
CA THR A 67 13.93 4.83 13.35
C THR A 67 12.65 5.62 13.08
N ALA A 68 12.75 6.95 12.99
CA ALA A 68 11.59 7.81 12.74
C ALA A 68 10.94 7.55 11.38
N HIS A 69 11.71 7.26 10.34
CA HIS A 69 11.17 6.87 9.03
C HIS A 69 10.36 5.58 9.12
N ARG A 70 10.91 4.54 9.74
CA ARG A 70 10.20 3.27 9.94
C ARG A 70 8.88 3.48 10.69
N GLU A 71 8.93 4.19 11.82
CA GLU A 71 7.75 4.47 12.65
C GLU A 71 6.67 5.25 11.89
N ARG A 72 7.06 6.25 11.08
CA ARG A 72 6.11 7.01 10.26
C ARG A 72 5.54 6.19 9.11
N ARG A 73 6.33 5.29 8.53
CA ARG A 73 5.96 4.51 7.36
C ARG A 73 5.00 3.35 7.70
N GLU A 74 5.21 2.71 8.85
CA GLU A 74 4.48 1.50 9.28
C GLU A 74 2.95 1.59 9.13
N PRO A 75 2.24 2.60 9.68
CA PRO A 75 0.78 2.64 9.60
C PRO A 75 0.24 2.70 8.17
N TYR A 76 0.98 3.32 7.24
CA TYR A 76 0.58 3.39 5.84
C TYR A 76 0.85 2.09 5.09
N VAL A 77 1.88 1.33 5.49
CA VAL A 77 2.14 -0.01 4.96
C VAL A 77 1.04 -0.97 5.40
N GLU A 78 0.67 -0.96 6.68
CA GLU A 78 -0.43 -1.76 7.23
C GLU A 78 -1.77 -1.41 6.57
N LEU A 79 -2.03 -0.12 6.35
CA LEU A 79 -3.21 0.33 5.64
C LEU A 79 -3.23 -0.13 4.18
N LEU A 80 -2.10 -0.04 3.48
CA LEU A 80 -2.00 -0.51 2.10
C LEU A 80 -2.22 -2.03 2.01
N ALA A 81 -1.67 -2.80 2.95
CA ALA A 81 -1.91 -4.24 3.03
C ALA A 81 -3.40 -4.55 3.26
N SER A 82 -4.04 -3.83 4.18
CA SER A 82 -5.47 -3.96 4.47
C SER A 82 -6.35 -3.62 3.24
N LEU A 83 -6.01 -2.56 2.50
CA LEU A 83 -6.71 -2.18 1.28
C LEU A 83 -6.55 -3.24 0.17
N ARG A 84 -5.36 -3.83 0.03
CA ARG A 84 -5.11 -4.93 -0.91
C ARG A 84 -5.91 -6.18 -0.59
N GLN A 85 -6.02 -6.55 0.69
CA GLN A 85 -6.86 -7.68 1.12
C GLN A 85 -8.33 -7.44 0.74
N ARG A 86 -8.86 -6.25 1.03
CA ARG A 86 -10.23 -5.86 0.64
C ARG A 86 -10.42 -5.87 -0.88
N GLN A 87 -9.45 -5.36 -1.64
CA GLN A 87 -9.48 -5.38 -3.10
C GLN A 87 -9.59 -6.82 -3.65
N GLN A 88 -8.89 -7.76 -3.03
CA GLN A 88 -8.85 -9.17 -3.42
C GLN A 88 -10.03 -10.00 -2.87
N GLY A 89 -10.94 -9.38 -2.11
CA GLY A 89 -12.04 -10.10 -1.44
C GLY A 89 -11.56 -11.02 -0.31
N LEU A 90 -10.33 -10.86 0.17
CA LEU A 90 -9.79 -11.62 1.29
C LEU A 90 -10.27 -10.99 2.59
N SER A 91 -10.96 -11.77 3.42
CA SER A 91 -11.28 -11.35 4.80
C SER A 91 -9.99 -11.28 5.62
N PRO A 92 -9.82 -10.26 6.50
CA PRO A 92 -8.66 -10.19 7.38
C PRO A 92 -8.65 -11.43 8.29
N LYS A 93 -7.51 -12.11 8.38
CA LYS A 93 -7.31 -13.20 9.35
C LYS A 93 -7.27 -12.58 10.75
N THR A 94 -8.34 -12.81 11.51
CA THR A 94 -8.40 -12.68 12.98
C THR A 94 -7.36 -13.57 13.66
#